data_AF-A0A3N5KMS2-F1
#
_entry.id   AF-A0A3N5KMS2-F1
#
_cell.length_a   1.000
_cell.length_b   1.000
_cell.length_c   1.000
_cell.angle_alpha   90.00
_cell.angle_beta   90.00
_cell.angle_gamma   90.00
#
_symmetry.space_group_name_H-M   'P 1'
#
loop_
_entity.id
_entity.type
_entity.pdbx_description
1 polymer ?
#
loop_
_entity_poly.entity_id
_entity_poly.type
_entity_poly.pdbx_seq_one_letter_code
_entity_poly.pdbx_strand_id
1 'polypeptide(L)'
;MVWFTLFFIWIWLLFIVFGDIFRSPDLSGWGKGLWSIYIILVPYLGIFVYLIARGHKMQEHAVQQAQQQDAAMRQYVQSVTAPPGGAADEIARLAELREAGAITDAEFQQAKAKALQ
;
A
#
# COMPACT_ATOMS: atom_id res chain seq x y z
N MET A 1 -23.03 40.01 -11.08
CA MET A 1 -22.46 39.29 -9.92
C MET A 1 -22.13 37.84 -10.24
N VAL A 2 -23.06 37.01 -10.73
CA VAL A 2 -22.80 35.57 -11.06
C VAL A 2 -21.69 35.36 -12.11
N TRP A 3 -21.63 36.16 -13.16
CA TRP A 3 -20.57 36.06 -14.17
C TRP A 3 -19.16 36.33 -13.61
N PHE A 4 -19.05 37.24 -12.64
CA PHE A 4 -17.78 37.56 -11.98
C PHE A 4 -17.33 36.43 -11.05
N THR A 5 -18.24 35.81 -10.31
CA THR A 5 -17.92 34.63 -9.49
C THR A 5 -17.56 33.42 -10.35
N LEU A 6 -18.23 33.20 -11.49
CA LEU A 6 -17.87 32.14 -12.43
C LEU A 6 -16.47 32.35 -13.03
N PHE A 7 -16.12 33.60 -13.37
CA PHE A 7 -14.78 33.93 -13.85
C PHE A 7 -13.70 33.70 -12.78
N PHE A 8 -13.97 34.09 -11.54
CA PHE A 8 -13.03 33.86 -10.42
C PHE A 8 -12.84 32.37 -10.13
N ILE A 9 -13.93 31.59 -10.09
CA ILE A 9 -13.89 30.13 -9.95
C ILE A 9 -13.13 29.51 -11.13
N TRP A 10 -13.29 30.02 -12.35
CA TRP A 10 -12.55 29.54 -13.52
C TRP A 10 -11.03 29.73 -13.38
N ILE A 11 -10.58 30.93 -13.00
CA ILE A 11 -9.16 31.21 -12.73
C ILE A 11 -8.64 30.33 -11.59
N TRP A 12 -9.41 30.19 -10.51
CA TRP A 12 -9.05 29.35 -9.37
C TRP A 12 -8.89 27.88 -9.76
N LEU A 13 -9.81 27.34 -10.57
CA LEU A 13 -9.75 25.98 -11.09
C LEU A 13 -8.53 25.77 -11.99
N LEU A 14 -8.15 26.76 -12.81
CA LEU A 14 -6.91 26.69 -13.58
C LEU A 14 -5.71 26.47 -12.66
N PHE A 15 -5.54 27.27 -11.60
CA PHE A 15 -4.40 27.10 -10.70
C PHE A 15 -4.37 25.73 -10.01
N ILE A 16 -5.52 25.22 -9.56
CA ILE A 16 -5.61 23.90 -8.93
C ILE A 16 -5.24 22.78 -9.92
N VAL A 17 -5.80 22.81 -11.12
CA VAL A 17 -5.59 21.76 -12.12
C VAL A 17 -4.16 21.78 -12.65
N PHE A 18 -3.59 22.97 -12.87
CA PHE A 18 -2.17 23.09 -13.20
C PHE A 18 -1.30 22.51 -12.08
N GLY A 19 -1.59 22.82 -10.82
CA GLY A 19 -0.90 22.23 -9.66
C GLY A 19 -0.95 20.70 -9.64
N ASP A 20 -2.11 20.10 -9.94
CA ASP A 20 -2.29 18.65 -10.00
C ASP A 20 -1.49 17.99 -11.14
N ILE A 21 -1.49 18.62 -12.31
CA ILE A 21 -0.71 18.18 -13.48
C ILE A 21 0.79 18.20 -13.17
N PHE A 22 1.28 19.25 -12.52
CA PHE A 22 2.68 19.36 -12.14
C PHE A 22 3.07 18.37 -11.05
N ARG A 23 2.20 18.16 -10.05
CA ARG A 23 2.42 17.22 -8.94
C ARG A 23 2.40 15.77 -9.39
N SER A 24 1.71 15.45 -10.49
CA SER A 24 1.68 14.11 -11.04
C SER A 24 3.05 13.72 -11.64
N PRO A 25 3.77 12.74 -11.08
CA PRO A 25 5.05 12.26 -11.62
C PRO A 25 4.89 11.44 -12.91
N ASP A 26 3.66 10.98 -13.18
CA ASP A 26 3.30 10.12 -14.29
C ASP A 26 3.25 10.80 -15.67
N LEU A 27 3.28 12.14 -15.73
CA LEU A 27 3.28 12.87 -17.01
C LEU A 27 4.70 13.28 -17.37
N SER A 28 5.13 12.88 -18.56
CA SER A 28 6.31 13.48 -19.20
C SER A 28 6.10 14.98 -19.40
N GLY A 29 7.19 15.76 -19.45
CA GLY A 29 7.10 17.23 -19.59
C GLY A 29 6.25 17.69 -20.78
N TRP A 30 6.28 16.94 -21.89
CA TRP A 30 5.44 17.16 -23.06
C TRP A 30 3.95 16.91 -22.80
N GLY A 31 3.62 15.86 -22.04
CA GLY A 31 2.25 15.59 -21.61
C GLY A 31 1.67 16.70 -20.74
N LYS A 32 2.48 17.29 -19.85
CA LYS A 32 2.08 18.44 -19.02
C LYS A 32 1.78 19.68 -19.88
N GLY A 33 2.62 19.94 -20.87
CA GLY A 33 2.46 21.06 -21.81
C GLY A 33 1.19 20.96 -22.65
N LEU A 34 0.93 19.81 -23.25
CA LEU A 34 -0.27 19.58 -24.06
C LEU A 34 -1.56 19.73 -23.22
N TRP A 35 -1.54 19.16 -22.00
CA TRP A 35 -2.65 19.25 -21.05
C TRP A 35 -2.97 20.69 -20.65
N SER A 36 -1.93 21.47 -20.40
CA SER A 36 -2.05 22.88 -20.02
C SER A 36 -2.73 23.71 -21.12
N ILE A 37 -2.30 23.53 -22.38
CA ILE A 37 -2.89 24.24 -23.52
C ILE A 37 -4.35 23.83 -23.72
N TYR A 38 -4.65 22.54 -23.59
CA TYR A 38 -6.01 22.02 -23.79
C TYR A 38 -7.02 22.58 -22.78
N ILE A 39 -6.65 22.68 -21.50
CA ILE A 39 -7.50 23.24 -20.45
C ILE A 39 -7.72 24.75 -20.64
N ILE A 40 -6.70 25.48 -21.10
CA ILE A 40 -6.82 26.93 -21.36
C ILE A 40 -7.83 27.18 -22.50
N LEU A 41 -7.74 26.39 -23.57
CA LEU A 41 -8.60 26.56 -24.75
C LEU A 41 -10.03 26.09 -24.50
N VAL A 42 -10.21 24.99 -23.76
CA VAL A 42 -11.53 24.40 -23.52
C VAL A 42 -11.65 23.90 -22.08
N PRO A 43 -11.94 24.76 -21.10
CA PRO A 43 -11.80 24.43 -19.68
C PRO A 43 -12.69 23.29 -19.20
N TYR A 44 -14.00 23.32 -19.52
CA TYR A 44 -14.92 22.27 -19.08
C TYR A 44 -14.62 20.93 -19.77
N LEU A 45 -14.36 20.98 -21.08
CA LEU A 45 -14.00 19.80 -21.89
C LEU A 45 -12.64 19.23 -21.48
N GLY A 46 -11.70 20.11 -21.12
CA GLY A 46 -10.40 19.79 -20.53
C GLY A 46 -10.54 18.92 -19.30
N ILE A 47 -11.37 19.34 -18.35
CA ILE A 47 -11.60 18.58 -17.12
C ILE A 47 -12.22 17.21 -17.43
N PHE A 48 -13.21 17.11 -18.32
CA PHE A 48 -13.83 15.82 -18.65
C PHE A 48 -12.86 14.87 -19.37
N VAL A 49 -12.11 15.36 -20.34
CA VAL A 49 -11.09 14.55 -21.03
C VAL A 49 -9.98 14.14 -20.05
N TYR A 50 -9.67 14.96 -19.04
CA TYR A 50 -8.66 14.63 -18.03
C TYR A 50 -9.12 13.44 -17.21
N LEU A 51 -10.36 13.50 -16.73
CA LEU A 51 -10.97 12.43 -15.96
C LEU A 51 -11.12 11.14 -16.78
N ILE A 52 -11.40 11.21 -18.08
CA ILE A 52 -11.48 10.02 -18.94
C ILE A 52 -10.10 9.43 -19.21
N ALA A 53 -9.13 10.27 -19.60
CA ALA A 53 -7.78 9.84 -19.92
C ALA A 53 -6.99 9.35 -18.68
N ARG A 54 -7.37 9.82 -17.49
CA ARG A 54 -6.58 9.62 -16.26
C ARG A 54 -7.35 9.01 -15.08
N GLY A 55 -8.67 8.87 -15.17
CA GLY A 55 -9.49 8.22 -14.13
C GLY A 55 -9.13 6.75 -13.93
N HIS A 56 -8.57 6.09 -14.96
CA HIS A 56 -8.19 4.68 -14.90
C HIS A 56 -7.01 4.41 -13.95
N LYS A 57 -6.11 5.39 -13.74
CA LYS A 57 -4.94 5.21 -12.87
C LYS A 57 -5.27 5.25 -11.38
N MET A 58 -6.38 5.87 -10.97
CA MET A 58 -6.85 5.79 -9.59
C MET A 58 -7.20 4.35 -9.19
N GLN A 59 -7.70 3.56 -10.14
CA GLN A 59 -8.12 2.18 -9.89
C GLN A 59 -6.92 1.23 -9.77
N GLU A 60 -5.88 1.44 -10.57
CA GLU A 60 -4.64 0.64 -10.50
C GLU A 60 -3.89 0.86 -9.18
N HIS A 61 -3.77 2.12 -8.73
CA HIS A 61 -3.14 2.42 -7.44
C HIS A 61 -3.99 1.97 -6.26
N ALA A 62 -5.33 2.03 -6.36
CA ALA A 62 -6.22 1.51 -5.32
C ALA A 62 -6.09 -0.02 -5.18
N VAL A 63 -5.97 -0.76 -6.28
CA VAL A 63 -5.75 -2.22 -6.26
C VAL A 63 -4.38 -2.56 -5.69
N GLN A 64 -3.32 -1.83 -6.08
CA GLN A 64 -1.98 -2.04 -5.51
C GLN A 64 -1.91 -1.71 -4.01
N GLN A 65 -2.55 -0.62 -3.57
CA GLN A 65 -2.63 -0.28 -2.14
C GLN A 65 -3.46 -1.30 -1.35
N ALA A 66 -4.57 -1.79 -1.91
CA ALA A 66 -5.37 -2.85 -1.29
C ALA A 66 -4.56 -4.14 -1.14
N GLN A 67 -3.79 -4.53 -2.17
CA GLN A 67 -2.91 -5.70 -2.09
C GLN A 67 -1.80 -5.54 -1.04
N GLN A 68 -1.21 -4.35 -0.90
CA GLN A 68 -0.20 -4.08 0.13
C GLN A 68 -0.79 -4.10 1.55
N GLN A 69 -1.99 -3.57 1.73
CA GLN A 69 -2.69 -3.62 3.02
C GLN A 69 -3.09 -5.05 3.40
N ASP A 70 -3.58 -5.85 2.45
CA ASP A 70 -3.89 -7.27 2.67
C ASP A 70 -2.64 -8.10 3.03
N ALA A 71 -1.48 -7.77 2.45
CA ALA A 71 -0.22 -8.44 2.78
C ALA A 71 0.25 -8.09 4.20
N ALA A 72 0.18 -6.81 4.58
CA ALA A 72 0.56 -6.35 5.91
C ALA A 72 -0.38 -6.90 7.00
N MET A 73 -1.69 -6.96 6.72
CA MET A 73 -2.69 -7.54 7.61
C MET A 73 -2.45 -9.05 7.81
N ARG A 74 -2.11 -9.79 6.73
CA ARG A 74 -1.76 -11.22 6.83
C ARG A 74 -0.53 -11.46 7.69
N GLN A 75 0.53 -10.64 7.54
CA GLN A 75 1.72 -10.74 8.39
C GLN A 75 1.40 -10.45 9.85
N TYR A 76 0.57 -9.44 10.12
CA TYR A 76 0.14 -9.12 11.48
C TYR A 76 -0.67 -10.28 12.09
N VAL A 77 -1.67 -10.80 11.37
CA VAL A 77 -2.46 -11.96 11.83
C VAL A 77 -1.55 -13.18 12.05
N GLN A 78 -0.59 -13.46 11.17
CA GLN A 78 0.39 -14.53 11.41
C GLN A 78 1.24 -14.26 12.64
N SER A 79 1.69 -13.04 12.90
CA SER A 79 2.49 -12.73 14.09
C SER A 79 1.71 -12.83 15.41
N VAL A 80 0.39 -12.61 15.38
CA VAL A 80 -0.46 -12.60 16.57
C VAL A 80 -1.13 -13.97 16.80
N THR A 81 -1.35 -14.73 15.72
CA THR A 81 -1.99 -16.06 15.75
C THR A 81 -0.97 -17.19 15.66
N ALA A 82 0.30 -16.91 15.35
CA ALA A 82 1.38 -17.86 15.56
C ALA A 82 1.36 -18.26 17.04
N PRO A 83 1.18 -19.55 17.35
CA PRO A 83 1.25 -20.01 18.73
C PRO A 83 2.60 -19.58 19.32
N PRO A 84 2.65 -18.97 20.52
CA PRO A 84 3.93 -18.83 21.21
C PRO A 84 4.46 -20.24 21.47
N GLY A 85 5.51 -20.64 20.75
CA GLY A 85 6.07 -22.00 20.80
C GLY A 85 5.60 -22.88 19.65
N GLY A 86 6.09 -22.60 18.42
CA GLY A 86 6.11 -23.64 17.39
C GLY A 86 7.03 -24.79 17.83
N ALA A 87 6.87 -25.98 17.22
CA ALA A 87 7.67 -27.16 17.53
C ALA A 87 9.19 -26.90 17.61
N ALA A 88 9.70 -25.98 16.79
CA ALA A 88 11.11 -25.57 16.81
C ALA A 88 11.53 -24.82 18.09
N ASP A 89 10.70 -23.89 18.59
CA ASP A 89 10.94 -23.17 19.84
C ASP A 89 10.81 -24.10 21.06
N GLU A 90 9.89 -25.06 21.00
CA GLU A 90 9.71 -26.05 22.06
C GLU A 90 10.89 -27.02 22.13
N ILE A 91 11.41 -27.46 20.97
CA ILE A 91 12.64 -28.25 20.87
C ILE A 91 13.86 -27.43 21.34
N ALA A 92 13.91 -26.13 21.07
CA ALA A 92 14.99 -25.26 21.54
C ALA A 92 15.01 -25.14 23.07
N ARG A 93 13.85 -24.97 23.72
CA ARG A 93 13.74 -24.98 25.19
C ARG A 93 14.10 -26.34 25.79
N LEU A 94 13.71 -27.44 25.15
CA LEU A 94 14.09 -28.79 25.58
C LEU A 94 15.62 -28.99 25.51
N ALA A 95 16.29 -28.41 24.52
CA ALA A 95 17.75 -28.51 24.40
C ALA A 95 18.46 -27.73 25.54
N GLU A 96 17.96 -26.55 25.88
CA GLU A 96 18.48 -25.74 26.98
C GLU A 96 18.32 -26.45 28.34
N LEU A 97 17.18 -27.11 28.57
CA LEU A 97 16.95 -27.93 29.77
C LEU A 97 17.90 -29.14 29.87
N ARG A 98 18.27 -29.74 28.73
CA ARG A 98 19.25 -30.82 28.67
C ARG A 98 20.65 -30.32 29.02
N GLU A 99 21.07 -29.19 28.45
CA GLU A 99 22.38 -28.59 28.75
C GLU A 99 22.48 -28.13 30.21
N ALA A 100 21.38 -27.64 30.79
CA ALA A 100 21.27 -27.34 32.21
C ALA A 100 21.27 -28.58 33.12
N GLY A 101 21.23 -29.80 32.55
CA GLY A 101 21.18 -31.06 33.29
C GLY A 101 19.84 -31.32 33.97
N ALA A 102 18.79 -30.57 33.62
CA ALA A 102 17.45 -30.72 34.20
C ALA A 102 16.70 -31.93 33.64
N ILE A 103 17.07 -32.39 32.43
CA ILE A 103 16.52 -33.59 31.78
C ILE A 103 17.64 -34.45 31.20
N THR A 104 17.41 -35.75 31.16
CA THR A 104 18.34 -36.72 30.57
C THR A 104 18.22 -36.79 29.04
N ASP A 105 19.25 -37.33 28.39
CA ASP A 105 19.26 -37.55 26.93
C ASP A 105 18.05 -38.37 26.43
N ALA A 106 17.63 -39.36 27.22
CA ALA A 106 16.47 -40.20 26.90
C ALA A 106 15.16 -39.41 26.96
N GLU A 107 14.98 -38.57 27.98
CA GLU A 107 13.79 -37.70 28.14
C GLU A 107 13.72 -36.63 27.06
N PHE A 108 14.86 -36.05 26.68
CA PHE A 108 14.94 -35.10 25.57
C PHE A 108 14.47 -35.72 24.25
N GLN A 109 14.93 -36.93 23.91
CA GLN A 109 14.53 -37.60 22.66
C GLN A 109 13.03 -37.93 22.64
N GLN A 110 12.46 -38.33 23.78
CA GLN A 110 11.03 -38.62 23.90
C GLN A 110 10.17 -37.37 23.74
N ALA A 111 10.58 -36.25 24.36
CA ALA A 111 9.88 -34.97 24.25
C ALA A 111 10.01 -34.37 22.83
N LYS A 112 11.19 -34.49 22.21
CA LYS A 112 11.41 -34.08 20.80
C LYS A 112 10.52 -34.86 19.83
N ALA A 113 10.40 -36.18 20.00
CA ALA A 113 9.54 -37.00 19.15
C ALA A 113 8.05 -36.62 19.27
N LYS A 114 7.62 -36.18 20.46
CA LYS A 114 6.26 -35.73 20.73
C LYS A 114 5.98 -34.33 20.18
N ALA A 115 6.97 -33.44 20.16
CA ALA A 115 6.88 -32.09 19.58
C ALA A 115 6.90 -32.09 18.04
N LEU A 116 7.43 -33.16 17.42
CA LEU A 116 7.48 -33.35 15.96
C LEU A 116 6.30 -34.14 15.38
N GLN A 117 5.42 -34.68 16.22
CA GLN A 117 4.17 -35.36 15.82
C GLN A 117 3.02 -34.35 15.68
#